data_AF-A0A8I1RYA9-F1
#
_entry.id   AF-A0A8I1RYA9-F1
#
_cell.length_a   1.000
_cell.length_b   1.000
_cell.length_c   1.000
_cell.angle_alpha   90.00
_cell.angle_beta   90.00
_cell.angle_gamma   90.00
#
_symmetry.space_group_name_H-M   'P 1'
#
loop_
_entity.id
_entity.type
_entity.pdbx_description
1 polymer ?
#
loop_
_entity_poly.entity_id
_entity_poly.type
_entity_poly.pdbx_seq_one_letter_code
_entity_poly.pdbx_strand_id
1 'polypeptide(L)'
;MKLAVAAIAAGLGLFILPAAAQDAPASPLQPASPITEASLNRDVHCYIVFMGLSAAPDMGGPAMQAGARMMAFYWFGKLSGQISDADLEHRLIVEGPNLKGDVIKDDVVRCTGEVSERTEAMDTILKHVGAAGTPPTQAPAPEGQAPQNPAPETQTPGKPEAPTEKAPPEKTP
;
A
#
# COMPACT_ATOMS: atom_id res chain seq x y z
N MET A 1 -51.11 13.21 1.40
CA MET A 1 -50.70 12.11 0.49
C MET A 1 -50.46 10.89 1.37
N LYS A 2 -51.14 9.77 1.07
CA LYS A 2 -51.22 8.55 1.87
C LYS A 2 -50.19 7.52 1.39
N LEU A 3 -49.46 6.93 2.35
CA LEU A 3 -48.97 5.55 2.48
C LEU A 3 -48.47 4.80 1.23
N ALA A 4 -47.23 4.28 1.33
CA ALA A 4 -46.99 2.84 1.30
C ALA A 4 -45.56 2.51 1.77
N VAL A 5 -45.46 1.92 2.97
CA VAL A 5 -44.29 1.20 3.46
C VAL A 5 -44.45 -0.24 2.98
N ALA A 6 -43.52 -0.73 2.16
CA ALA A 6 -43.45 -2.13 1.75
C ALA A 6 -42.33 -2.82 2.54
N ALA A 7 -42.75 -3.71 3.45
CA ALA A 7 -41.90 -4.64 4.15
C ALA A 7 -41.37 -5.71 3.18
N ILE A 8 -40.07 -6.01 3.23
CA ILE A 8 -39.49 -7.19 2.59
C ILE A 8 -39.05 -8.15 3.68
N ALA A 9 -39.58 -9.36 3.56
CA ALA A 9 -39.56 -10.44 4.51
C ALA A 9 -38.17 -11.05 4.70
N ALA A 10 -37.91 -11.41 5.95
CA ALA A 10 -36.80 -12.25 6.37
C ALA A 10 -36.90 -13.64 5.73
N GLY A 11 -36.00 -13.91 4.78
CA GLY A 11 -35.72 -15.26 4.29
C GLY A 11 -34.48 -15.81 4.97
N LEU A 12 -34.66 -16.51 6.09
CA LEU A 12 -33.64 -17.37 6.70
C LEU A 12 -33.44 -18.60 5.79
N GLY A 13 -32.58 -18.44 4.79
CA GLY A 13 -32.07 -19.53 3.97
C GLY A 13 -30.97 -20.27 4.71
N LEU A 14 -31.26 -21.50 5.13
CA LEU A 14 -30.32 -22.46 5.70
C LEU A 14 -29.28 -22.85 4.64
N PHE A 15 -28.14 -22.17 4.60
CA PHE A 15 -27.00 -22.58 3.77
C PHE A 15 -26.26 -23.74 4.44
N ILE A 16 -26.45 -24.95 3.89
CA ILE A 16 -25.60 -26.10 4.18
C ILE A 16 -24.25 -25.85 3.51
N LEU A 17 -23.23 -25.46 4.28
CA LEU A 17 -21.85 -25.36 3.80
C LEU A 17 -21.25 -26.76 3.68
N PRO A 18 -20.75 -27.18 2.50
CA PRO A 18 -19.90 -28.36 2.42
C PRO A 18 -18.54 -28.03 3.04
N ALA A 19 -18.23 -28.69 4.15
CA ALA A 19 -16.89 -28.71 4.75
C ALA A 19 -15.96 -29.56 3.88
N ALA A 20 -15.54 -29.02 2.73
CA ALA A 20 -14.41 -29.53 1.99
C ALA A 20 -13.17 -28.72 2.43
N ALA A 21 -12.57 -29.11 3.55
CA ALA A 21 -11.19 -28.78 3.85
C ALA A 21 -10.32 -29.45 2.79
N GLN A 22 -10.14 -28.78 1.65
CA GLN A 22 -9.21 -29.22 0.64
C GLN A 22 -7.81 -28.88 1.16
N ASP A 23 -7.06 -29.92 1.52
CA ASP A 23 -5.59 -29.93 1.56
C ASP A 23 -5.08 -29.37 0.23
N ALA A 24 -4.96 -28.05 0.14
CA ALA A 24 -4.23 -27.42 -0.95
C ALA A 24 -2.76 -27.83 -0.75
N PRO A 25 -2.16 -28.58 -1.70
CA PRO A 25 -0.76 -28.96 -1.56
C PRO A 25 0.07 -27.69 -1.42
N ALA A 26 0.85 -27.59 -0.34
CA ALA A 26 1.80 -26.51 -0.15
C ALA A 26 2.67 -26.46 -1.41
N SER A 27 2.50 -25.41 -2.21
CA SER A 27 3.33 -25.22 -3.38
C SER A 27 4.78 -25.17 -2.89
N PRO A 28 5.68 -26.02 -3.44
CA PRO A 28 7.06 -26.01 -3.00
C PRO A 28 7.60 -24.60 -3.16
N LEU A 29 8.20 -24.07 -2.09
CA LEU A 29 8.91 -22.79 -2.12
C LEU A 29 9.91 -22.86 -3.28
N GLN A 30 9.62 -22.17 -4.38
CA GLN A 30 10.55 -22.11 -5.50
C GLN A 30 11.82 -21.41 -5.00
N PRO A 31 13.00 -21.99 -5.22
CA PRO A 31 14.25 -21.35 -4.86
C PRO A 31 14.33 -20.00 -5.58
N ALA A 32 14.75 -18.96 -4.84
CA ALA A 32 14.93 -17.64 -5.41
C ALA A 32 15.88 -17.72 -6.61
N SER A 33 15.44 -17.23 -7.77
CA SER A 33 16.30 -17.13 -8.95
C SER A 33 17.57 -16.35 -8.59
N PRO A 34 18.74 -16.75 -9.12
CA PRO A 34 19.98 -16.04 -8.85
C PRO A 34 19.85 -14.58 -9.29
N ILE A 35 20.25 -13.66 -8.41
CA ILE A 35 20.29 -12.24 -8.72
C ILE A 35 21.37 -12.03 -9.77
N THR A 36 20.95 -11.59 -10.96
CA THR A 36 21.88 -11.24 -12.04
C THR A 36 22.16 -9.74 -12.03
N GLU A 37 23.32 -9.34 -12.53
CA GLU A 37 23.65 -7.92 -12.68
C GLU A 37 22.65 -7.19 -13.59
N ALA A 38 22.19 -7.86 -14.65
CA ALA A 38 21.16 -7.32 -15.55
C ALA A 38 19.80 -7.14 -14.86
N SER A 39 19.40 -8.00 -13.91
CA SER A 39 18.21 -7.76 -13.09
C SER A 39 18.40 -6.60 -12.12
N LEU A 40 19.58 -6.50 -11.50
CA LEU A 40 19.88 -5.39 -10.59
C LEU A 40 19.84 -4.03 -11.28
N ASN A 41 20.48 -3.90 -12.44
CA ASN A 41 20.47 -2.64 -13.19
C ASN A 41 19.06 -2.22 -13.60
N ARG A 42 18.24 -3.17 -14.05
CA ARG A 42 16.84 -2.90 -14.38
C ARG A 42 16.02 -2.48 -13.15
N ASP A 43 16.32 -3.02 -11.97
CA ASP A 43 15.62 -2.63 -10.74
C ASP A 43 16.07 -1.24 -10.24
N VAL A 44 17.35 -0.91 -10.42
CA VAL A 44 17.88 0.46 -10.23
C VAL A 44 17.17 1.43 -11.17
N HIS A 45 16.94 1.05 -12.43
CA HIS A 45 16.19 1.86 -13.38
C HIS A 45 14.77 2.15 -12.90
N CYS A 46 14.06 1.13 -12.40
CA CYS A 46 12.73 1.33 -11.81
C CYS A 46 12.75 2.34 -10.65
N TYR A 47 13.73 2.23 -9.75
CA TYR A 47 13.85 3.17 -8.64
C TYR A 47 14.06 4.60 -9.14
N ILE A 48 14.99 4.82 -10.08
CA ILE A 48 15.27 6.16 -10.63
C ILE A 48 14.04 6.74 -11.33
N VAL A 49 13.36 5.94 -12.17
CA VAL A 49 12.16 6.37 -12.91
C VAL A 49 11.07 6.83 -11.95
N PHE A 50 10.75 6.04 -10.93
CA PHE A 50 9.68 6.38 -10.00
C PHE A 50 10.06 7.49 -9.02
N MET A 51 11.33 7.60 -8.64
CA MET A 51 11.83 8.78 -7.91
C MET A 51 11.66 10.05 -8.75
N GLY A 52 12.05 10.01 -10.02
CA GLY A 52 11.89 11.14 -10.95
C GLY A 52 10.42 11.53 -11.13
N LEU A 53 9.54 10.55 -11.34
CA LEU A 53 8.11 10.79 -11.47
C LEU A 53 7.49 11.36 -10.18
N SER A 54 7.97 10.92 -9.01
CA SER A 54 7.49 11.45 -7.72
C SER A 54 7.89 12.92 -7.48
N ALA A 55 8.99 13.36 -8.11
CA ALA A 55 9.50 14.72 -8.02
C ALA A 55 8.99 15.64 -9.14
N ALA A 56 8.29 15.12 -10.14
CA ALA A 56 7.79 15.87 -11.29
C ALA A 56 6.44 16.56 -10.97
N PRO A 57 6.40 17.88 -10.74
CA PRO A 57 5.17 18.59 -10.37
C PRO A 57 4.12 18.60 -11.49
N ASP A 58 4.55 18.39 -12.73
CA ASP A 58 3.78 18.49 -13.96
C ASP A 58 3.24 17.13 -14.47
N MET A 59 3.68 16.01 -13.89
CA MET A 59 3.23 14.67 -14.27
C MET A 59 2.17 14.12 -13.30
N GLY A 60 0.89 14.35 -13.63
CA GLY A 60 -0.25 13.57 -13.11
C GLY A 60 -0.82 13.96 -11.74
N GLY A 61 -0.50 15.14 -11.23
CA GLY A 61 -1.07 15.67 -9.99
C GLY A 61 -0.68 14.88 -8.72
N PRO A 62 -1.23 15.25 -7.55
CA PRO A 62 -0.78 14.73 -6.27
C PRO A 62 -0.94 13.21 -6.12
N ALA A 63 -1.97 12.62 -6.73
CA ALA A 63 -2.22 11.18 -6.67
C ALA A 63 -1.14 10.38 -7.45
N MET A 64 -0.74 10.85 -8.63
CA MET A 64 0.33 10.20 -9.40
C MET A 64 1.67 10.32 -8.67
N GLN A 65 1.99 11.48 -8.09
CA GLN A 65 3.21 11.65 -7.29
C GLN A 65 3.25 10.72 -6.07
N ALA A 66 2.13 10.59 -5.35
CA ALA A 66 2.02 9.68 -4.22
C ALA A 66 2.21 8.21 -4.67
N GLY A 67 1.56 7.81 -5.77
CA GLY A 67 1.74 6.48 -6.35
C GLY A 67 3.18 6.22 -6.78
N ALA A 68 3.80 7.17 -7.48
CA ALA A 68 5.20 7.08 -7.89
C ALA A 68 6.14 6.96 -6.69
N ARG A 69 5.89 7.71 -5.61
CA ARG A 69 6.68 7.61 -4.39
C ARG A 69 6.56 6.23 -3.73
N MET A 70 5.36 5.64 -3.71
CA MET A 70 5.16 4.27 -3.20
C MET A 70 5.92 3.25 -4.05
N MET A 71 5.88 3.39 -5.37
CA MET A 71 6.64 2.54 -6.28
C MET A 71 8.16 2.68 -6.06
N ALA A 72 8.65 3.91 -5.87
CA ALA A 72 10.06 4.14 -5.55
C ALA A 72 10.47 3.42 -4.25
N PHE A 73 9.64 3.46 -3.21
CA PHE A 73 9.94 2.73 -1.97
C PHE A 73 9.90 1.21 -2.13
N TYR A 74 9.01 0.68 -2.96
CA TYR A 74 9.01 -0.75 -3.29
C TYR A 74 10.37 -1.17 -3.89
N TRP A 75 10.85 -0.45 -4.91
CA TRP A 75 12.12 -0.76 -5.56
C TRP A 75 13.32 -0.54 -4.66
N PHE A 76 13.30 0.52 -3.85
CA PHE A 76 14.33 0.75 -2.84
C PHE A 76 14.41 -0.41 -1.85
N GLY A 77 13.28 -0.87 -1.32
CA GLY A 77 13.23 -2.02 -0.41
C GLY A 77 13.69 -3.32 -1.05
N LYS A 78 13.40 -3.52 -2.34
CA LYS A 78 13.90 -4.66 -3.11
C LYS A 78 15.43 -4.61 -3.26
N LEU A 79 15.98 -3.45 -3.61
CA LEU A 79 17.41 -3.24 -3.83
C LEU A 79 18.22 -3.31 -2.53
N SER A 80 17.74 -2.71 -1.45
CA SER A 80 18.44 -2.72 -0.15
C SER A 80 18.57 -4.11 0.46
N GLY A 81 17.71 -5.05 0.07
CA GLY A 81 17.83 -6.47 0.43
C GLY A 81 18.85 -7.24 -0.43
N GLN A 82 19.37 -6.66 -1.51
CA GLN A 82 20.19 -7.34 -2.52
C GLN A 82 21.61 -6.79 -2.64
N ILE A 83 21.82 -5.48 -2.42
CA ILE A 83 23.10 -4.80 -2.58
C ILE A 83 23.38 -3.85 -1.41
N SER A 84 24.65 -3.47 -1.25
CA SER A 84 25.03 -2.47 -0.24
C SER A 84 24.58 -1.06 -0.63
N ASP A 85 24.41 -0.17 0.35
CA ASP A 85 24.05 1.24 0.08
C ASP A 85 25.09 1.94 -0.82
N ALA A 86 26.38 1.62 -0.63
CA ALA A 86 27.46 2.16 -1.46
C ALA A 86 27.38 1.66 -2.91
N ASP A 87 27.05 0.38 -3.12
CA ASP A 87 26.84 -0.17 -4.46
C ASP A 87 25.58 0.42 -5.11
N LEU A 88 24.52 0.63 -4.33
CA LEU A 88 23.30 1.28 -4.81
C LEU A 88 23.61 2.72 -5.25
N GLU A 89 24.26 3.52 -4.40
CA GLU A 89 24.66 4.89 -4.73
C GLU A 89 25.50 4.94 -6.01
N HIS A 90 26.53 4.08 -6.10
CA HIS A 90 27.36 3.98 -7.29
C HIS A 90 26.52 3.67 -8.55
N ARG A 91 25.62 2.70 -8.47
CA ARG A 91 24.74 2.34 -9.60
C ARG A 91 23.78 3.49 -9.97
N LEU A 92 23.24 4.22 -9.00
CA LEU A 92 22.39 5.39 -9.30
C LEU A 92 23.14 6.46 -10.08
N ILE A 93 24.40 6.70 -9.72
CA ILE A 93 25.27 7.67 -10.42
C ILE A 93 25.57 7.20 -11.85
N VAL A 94 25.86 5.91 -12.04
CA VAL A 94 26.21 5.33 -13.35
C VAL A 94 24.99 5.24 -14.28
N GLU A 95 23.86 4.78 -13.75
CA GLU A 95 22.67 4.47 -14.56
C GLU A 95 21.79 5.69 -14.83
N GLY A 96 21.76 6.68 -13.91
CA GLY A 96 20.92 7.87 -14.02
C GLY A 96 21.04 8.60 -15.38
N PRO A 97 22.26 8.91 -15.87
CA PRO A 97 22.44 9.58 -17.16
C PRO A 97 22.00 8.76 -18.39
N ASN A 98 21.90 7.42 -18.25
CA ASN A 98 21.56 6.51 -19.33
C ASN A 98 20.04 6.34 -19.51
N LEU A 99 19.24 6.75 -18.52
CA LEU A 99 17.79 6.68 -18.58
C LEU A 99 17.19 7.83 -19.38
N LYS A 100 16.93 7.58 -20.66
CA LYS A 100 16.32 8.57 -21.57
C LYS A 100 15.37 7.91 -22.55
N GLY A 101 14.38 8.70 -22.99
CA GLY A 101 13.52 8.38 -24.12
C GLY A 101 12.81 7.04 -23.96
N ASP A 102 13.05 6.13 -24.90
CA ASP A 102 12.35 4.85 -24.97
C ASP A 102 12.74 3.89 -23.85
N VAL A 103 13.96 3.98 -23.29
CA VAL A 103 14.38 3.17 -22.14
C VAL A 103 13.46 3.40 -20.95
N ILE A 104 13.10 4.66 -20.67
CA ILE A 104 12.18 5.00 -19.59
C ILE A 104 10.81 4.37 -19.82
N LYS A 105 10.30 4.38 -21.07
CA LYS A 105 8.98 3.82 -21.37
C LYS A 105 8.97 2.31 -21.15
N ASP A 106 9.99 1.62 -21.67
CA ASP A 106 10.13 0.18 -21.53
C ASP A 106 10.26 -0.22 -20.06
N ASP A 107 11.06 0.53 -19.29
CA ASP A 107 11.17 0.33 -17.85
C ASP A 107 9.86 0.59 -17.14
N VAL A 108 9.14 1.69 -17.40
CA VAL A 108 7.83 1.95 -16.77
C VAL A 108 6.87 0.77 -16.95
N VAL A 109 6.78 0.23 -18.17
CA VAL A 109 5.90 -0.93 -18.46
C VAL A 109 6.35 -2.15 -17.68
N ARG A 110 7.65 -2.47 -17.69
CA ARG A 110 8.20 -3.61 -16.95
C ARG A 110 7.99 -3.46 -15.45
N CYS A 111 8.33 -2.30 -14.89
CA CYS A 111 8.31 -2.05 -13.46
C CYS A 111 6.87 -2.04 -12.91
N THR A 112 5.92 -1.48 -13.66
CA THR A 112 4.50 -1.54 -13.27
C THR A 112 3.94 -2.95 -13.39
N GLY A 113 4.35 -3.72 -14.41
CA GLY A 113 4.01 -5.14 -14.56
C GLY A 113 4.43 -5.98 -13.34
N GLU A 114 5.70 -5.89 -12.93
CA GLU A 114 6.20 -6.65 -11.78
C GLU A 114 5.47 -6.30 -10.47
N VAL A 115 5.17 -5.02 -10.25
CA VAL A 115 4.41 -4.62 -9.06
C VAL A 115 2.96 -5.07 -9.12
N SER A 116 2.35 -5.10 -10.31
CA SER A 116 1.00 -5.66 -10.49
C SER A 116 0.98 -7.14 -10.12
N GLU A 117 1.92 -7.94 -10.65
CA GLU A 117 2.06 -9.37 -10.32
C GLU A 117 2.25 -9.59 -8.81
N ARG A 118 3.08 -8.76 -8.17
CA ARG A 118 3.26 -8.79 -6.71
C ARG A 118 1.99 -8.45 -5.95
N THR A 119 1.23 -7.48 -6.43
CA THR A 119 -0.03 -7.06 -5.80
C THR A 119 -1.07 -8.17 -5.89
N GLU A 120 -1.18 -8.84 -7.04
CA GLU A 120 -2.04 -10.01 -7.23
C GLU A 120 -1.64 -11.19 -6.35
N ALA A 121 -0.33 -11.44 -6.21
CA ALA A 121 0.17 -12.44 -5.28
C ALA A 121 -0.18 -12.11 -3.83
N MET A 122 -0.05 -10.84 -3.42
CA MET A 122 -0.45 -10.40 -2.08
C MET A 122 -1.96 -10.51 -1.84
N ASP A 123 -2.79 -10.10 -2.79
CA ASP A 123 -4.25 -10.25 -2.72
C ASP A 123 -4.65 -11.72 -2.60
N THR A 124 -3.97 -12.60 -3.34
CA THR A 124 -4.13 -14.05 -3.22
C THR A 124 -3.79 -14.52 -1.81
N ILE A 125 -2.64 -14.12 -1.25
CA ILE A 125 -2.28 -14.47 0.13
C ILE A 125 -3.33 -13.97 1.13
N LEU A 126 -3.79 -12.72 1.00
CA LEU A 126 -4.80 -12.13 1.89
C LEU A 126 -6.14 -12.87 1.81
N LYS A 127 -6.56 -13.32 0.63
CA LYS A 127 -7.75 -14.17 0.47
C LYS A 127 -7.61 -15.50 1.23
N HIS A 128 -6.44 -16.13 1.16
CA HIS A 128 -6.18 -17.37 1.90
C HIS A 128 -6.13 -17.15 3.41
N VAL A 129 -5.48 -16.07 3.87
CA VAL A 129 -5.43 -15.72 5.30
C VAL A 129 -6.81 -15.33 5.82
N GLY A 130 -7.60 -14.57 5.05
CA GLY A 130 -8.97 -14.21 5.39
C GLY A 130 -9.92 -15.41 5.46
N ALA A 131 -9.71 -16.41 4.59
CA ALA A 131 -10.43 -17.68 4.64
C ALA A 131 -10.02 -18.57 5.82
N ALA A 132 -8.75 -18.51 6.25
CA ALA A 132 -8.24 -19.19 7.44
C ALA A 132 -8.56 -18.46 8.75
N GLY A 133 -9.01 -17.20 8.65
CA GLY A 133 -9.25 -16.29 9.76
C GLY A 133 -10.71 -16.18 10.20
N THR A 134 -11.61 -17.09 9.81
CA THR A 134 -12.89 -17.22 10.53
C THR A 134 -12.56 -17.50 12.00
N PRO A 135 -12.87 -16.59 12.93
CA PRO A 135 -12.66 -16.88 14.35
C PRO A 135 -13.42 -18.18 14.66
N PRO A 136 -12.90 -19.07 15.55
CA PRO A 136 -13.72 -20.15 16.05
C PRO A 136 -15.03 -19.53 16.51
N THR A 137 -16.15 -20.00 15.95
CA THR A 137 -17.50 -19.63 16.36
C THR A 137 -17.49 -19.46 17.86
N GLN A 138 -17.57 -18.22 18.34
CA GLN A 138 -17.82 -17.98 19.75
C GLN A 138 -19.10 -18.74 20.03
N ALA A 139 -19.01 -19.80 20.86
CA ALA A 139 -20.18 -20.40 21.45
C ALA A 139 -21.02 -19.23 21.99
N PRO A 140 -22.33 -19.17 21.69
CA PRO A 140 -23.15 -18.03 22.07
C PRO A 140 -22.96 -17.78 23.57
N ALA A 141 -22.50 -16.57 23.91
CA ALA A 141 -22.38 -16.17 25.29
C ALA A 141 -23.76 -16.30 25.94
N PRO A 142 -23.88 -16.91 27.13
CA PRO A 142 -25.15 -16.95 27.84
C PRO A 142 -25.65 -15.52 28.03
N GLU A 143 -26.89 -15.28 27.59
CA GLU A 143 -27.59 -14.01 27.80
C GLU A 143 -27.58 -13.66 29.29
N GLY A 144 -26.99 -12.51 29.63
CA GLY A 144 -27.16 -11.94 30.96
C GLY A 144 -25.89 -11.37 31.58
N GLN A 145 -25.25 -10.40 30.93
CA GLN A 145 -24.60 -9.28 31.62
C GLN A 145 -24.24 -8.19 30.59
N ALA A 146 -24.96 -7.08 30.65
CA ALA A 146 -24.68 -5.88 29.88
C ALA A 146 -23.30 -5.31 30.28
N PRO A 147 -22.39 -5.00 29.33
CA PRO A 147 -21.19 -4.23 29.63
C PRO A 147 -21.60 -2.79 29.93
N GLN A 148 -21.49 -2.38 31.19
CA GLN A 148 -21.49 -0.96 31.54
C GLN A 148 -20.14 -0.38 31.11
N ASN A 149 -20.07 0.23 29.93
CA ASN A 149 -18.98 1.14 29.62
C ASN A 149 -19.33 2.53 30.17
N PRO A 150 -18.48 3.14 31.02
CA PRO A 150 -18.62 4.54 31.36
C PRO A 150 -18.36 5.42 30.12
N ALA A 151 -19.17 6.46 29.99
CA ALA A 151 -19.06 7.46 28.93
C ALA A 151 -17.69 8.15 28.97
N PRO A 152 -17.04 8.42 27.82
CA PRO A 152 -15.91 9.34 27.76
C PRO A 152 -16.39 10.77 28.01
N GLU A 153 -15.80 11.43 28.99
CA GLU A 153 -16.04 12.85 29.29
C GLU A 153 -15.64 13.73 28.09
N THR A 154 -16.52 14.67 27.79
CA THR A 154 -16.38 15.75 26.82
C THR A 154 -15.14 16.59 27.14
N GLN A 155 -14.07 16.48 26.32
CA GLN A 155 -13.00 17.47 26.32
C GLN A 155 -13.45 18.72 25.55
N THR A 156 -13.55 19.83 26.27
CA THR A 156 -13.81 21.17 25.74
C THR A 156 -12.66 21.62 24.82
N PRO A 157 -12.94 22.19 23.63
CA PRO A 157 -11.90 22.68 22.71
C PRO A 157 -11.08 23.83 23.30
N GLY A 158 -9.77 23.63 23.39
CA GLY A 158 -8.80 24.67 23.71
C GLY A 158 -8.73 25.72 22.61
N LYS A 159 -8.88 26.97 23.03
CA LYS A 159 -8.69 28.24 22.32
C LYS A 159 -7.38 28.28 21.50
N PRO A 160 -7.40 28.66 20.21
CA PRO A 160 -6.18 29.01 19.48
C PRO A 160 -5.64 30.36 19.97
N GLU A 161 -4.44 30.38 20.56
CA GLU A 161 -3.66 31.61 20.71
C GLU A 161 -2.94 31.91 19.40
N ALA A 162 -3.18 33.11 18.88
CA ALA A 162 -2.57 33.63 17.67
C ALA A 162 -1.08 33.96 17.90
N PRO A 163 -0.17 33.62 16.97
CA PRO A 163 1.16 34.21 16.94
C PRO A 163 1.06 35.67 16.46
N THR A 164 1.46 36.59 17.33
CA THR A 164 1.56 38.02 17.07
C THR A 164 2.53 38.32 15.92
N GLU A 165 1.98 39.02 14.94
CA GLU A 165 2.63 39.76 13.86
C GLU A 165 3.83 40.60 14.37
N LYS A 166 5.00 40.38 13.77
CA LYS A 166 6.08 41.38 13.73
C LYS A 166 6.57 41.52 12.30
N ALA A 167 6.12 42.57 11.64
CA ALA A 167 6.82 43.20 10.52
C ALA A 167 7.40 44.56 10.99
N PRO A 168 8.14 45.27 10.14
CA PRO A 168 9.60 45.29 10.02
C PRO A 168 10.21 46.59 10.59
N PRO A 169 11.54 46.82 10.49
CA PRO A 169 12.00 48.18 10.29
C PRO A 169 12.55 48.41 8.89
N GLU A 170 11.99 49.46 8.32
CA GLU A 170 12.30 50.18 7.10
C GLU A 170 13.71 50.82 7.14
N LYS A 171 14.19 51.17 5.95
CA LYS A 171 15.46 51.81 5.53
C LYS A 171 15.95 52.93 6.48
N THR A 172 17.23 53.32 6.52
CA THR A 172 18.06 54.07 5.53
C THR A 172 19.38 54.48 6.29
N PRO A 173 20.48 55.04 5.72
CA PRO A 173 20.63 55.94 4.57
C PRO A 173 21.15 55.29 3.29
#